data_AF-A0A2H6AC24-F1
#
_entry.id   AF-A0A2H6AC24-F1
#
_cell.length_a   1.000
_cell.length_b   1.000
_cell.length_c   1.000
_cell.angle_alpha   90.00
_cell.angle_beta   90.00
_cell.angle_gamma   90.00
#
_symmetry.space_group_name_H-M   'P 1'
#
loop_
_entity.id
_entity.type
_entity.pdbx_description
1 polymer ?
#
loop_
_entity_poly.entity_id
_entity_poly.type
_entity_poly.pdbx_seq_one_letter_code
_entity_poly.pdbx_strand_id
1 'polypeptide(L)'
;MFLSDDPDLEKQLQQFINKEGIKHVHIGIDNPAGPKGWNIAKEAEVTAVFYKNNKVVANHAVGNGGLSAQTVEAIIADLSKLK
;
A
#
# COMPACT_ATOMS: atom_id res chain seq x y z
N MET A 1 3.01 2.57 -1.56
CA MET A 1 3.31 3.86 -0.90
C MET A 1 3.65 3.56 0.55
N PHE A 2 4.70 4.17 1.09
CA PHE A 2 5.11 4.05 2.48
C PHE A 2 4.74 5.35 3.21
N LEU A 3 4.07 5.25 4.36
CA LEU A 3 3.67 6.41 5.16
C LEU A 3 4.67 6.58 6.30
N SER A 4 5.67 7.43 6.11
CA SER A 4 6.81 7.56 7.03
C SER A 4 7.42 8.95 6.98
N ASP A 5 7.99 9.39 8.10
CA ASP A 5 8.81 10.59 8.25
C ASP A 5 10.31 10.28 8.44
N ASP A 6 10.70 9.01 8.31
CA ASP A 6 12.09 8.56 8.41
C ASP A 6 12.94 9.11 7.23
N PRO A 7 13.96 9.95 7.49
CA PRO A 7 14.80 10.52 6.43
C PRO A 7 15.68 9.49 5.71
N ASP A 8 15.95 8.33 6.31
CA ASP A 8 16.80 7.30 5.71
C ASP A 8 16.02 6.30 4.84
N LEU A 9 14.69 6.31 4.90
CA LEU A 9 13.83 5.34 4.22
C LEU A 9 14.02 5.36 2.70
N GLU A 10 14.22 6.53 2.09
CA GLU A 10 14.42 6.62 0.63
C GLU A 10 15.63 5.79 0.19
N LYS A 11 16.74 5.91 0.90
CA LYS A 11 17.96 5.16 0.61
C LYS A 11 17.75 3.65 0.80
N GLN A 12 17.07 3.26 1.88
CA GLN A 12 16.75 1.85 2.14
C GLN A 12 15.85 1.26 1.04
N LEU A 13 14.84 2.01 0.59
CA LEU A 13 13.95 1.59 -0.49
C LEU A 13 14.70 1.47 -1.82
N GLN A 14 15.58 2.40 -2.17
CA GLN A 14 16.39 2.30 -3.38
C GLN A 14 17.27 1.04 -3.38
N GLN A 15 17.90 0.72 -2.24
CA GLN A 15 18.68 -0.51 -2.09
C GLN A 15 17.82 -1.75 -2.25
N PHE A 16 16.64 -1.78 -1.62
CA PHE A 16 15.69 -2.87 -1.74
C PHE A 16 15.19 -3.07 -3.18
N ILE A 17 14.80 -1.99 -3.86
CA ILE A 17 14.34 -2.00 -5.26
C ILE A 17 15.41 -2.61 -6.17
N ASN A 18 16.66 -2.17 -6.01
CA ASN A 18 17.78 -2.66 -6.81
C ASN A 18 18.08 -4.13 -6.53
N LYS A 19 18.06 -4.53 -5.24
CA LYS A 19 18.31 -5.90 -4.82
C LYS A 19 17.26 -6.87 -5.35
N GLU A 20 15.98 -6.52 -5.26
CA GLU A 20 14.87 -7.38 -5.67
C GLU A 20 14.48 -7.22 -7.15
N GLY A 21 15.14 -6.30 -7.87
CA GLY A 21 14.92 -6.10 -9.31
C GLY A 21 13.53 -5.57 -9.66
N ILE A 22 12.94 -4.74 -8.79
CA ILE A 22 11.59 -4.18 -8.97
C ILE A 22 11.61 -3.12 -10.07
N LYS A 23 10.92 -3.36 -11.19
CA LYS A 23 10.95 -2.48 -12.38
C LYS A 23 9.61 -1.84 -12.76
N HIS A 24 8.49 -2.44 -12.36
CA HIS A 24 7.15 -2.09 -12.86
C HIS A 24 6.19 -1.65 -11.75
N VAL A 25 6.72 -1.30 -10.57
CA VAL A 25 5.95 -0.86 -9.42
C VAL A 25 6.39 0.54 -9.05
N HIS A 26 5.45 1.49 -9.00
CA HIS A 26 5.70 2.81 -8.45
C HIS A 26 5.81 2.72 -6.93
N ILE A 27 6.99 3.09 -6.42
CA ILE A 27 7.25 3.19 -5.00
C ILE A 27 7.36 4.67 -4.65
N GLY A 28 6.69 5.06 -3.58
CA GLY A 28 6.66 6.43 -3.11
C GLY A 28 6.55 6.47 -1.60
N ILE A 29 7.10 7.51 -1.01
CA ILE A 29 6.99 7.84 0.41
C ILE A 29 6.03 9.04 0.50
N ASP A 30 5.11 8.98 1.45
CA ASP A 30 4.27 10.11 1.85
C ASP A 30 4.37 10.27 3.37
N ASN A 31 3.88 11.39 3.88
CA ASN A 31 3.83 11.66 5.30
C ASN A 31 2.98 10.60 6.05
N PRO A 32 3.19 10.41 7.36
CA PRO A 32 2.48 9.40 8.16
C PRO A 32 0.94 9.50 8.17
N ALA A 33 0.36 10.67 7.87
CA ALA A 33 -1.10 10.82 7.80
C ALA A 33 -1.69 10.25 6.50
N GLY A 34 -0.87 10.09 5.46
CA GLY A 34 -1.24 9.55 4.17
C GLY A 34 -2.22 10.39 3.35
N PRO A 35 -2.64 9.87 2.18
CA PRO A 35 -3.48 10.62 1.26
C PRO A 35 -4.86 10.94 1.84
N LYS A 36 -5.27 12.21 1.71
CA LYS A 36 -6.58 12.67 2.17
C LYS A 36 -7.70 11.89 1.47
N GLY A 37 -8.66 11.40 2.26
CA GLY A 37 -9.84 10.69 1.75
C GLY A 37 -9.64 9.20 1.49
N TRP A 38 -8.44 8.65 1.75
CA TRP A 38 -8.21 7.22 1.63
C TRP A 38 -8.61 6.43 2.87
N ASN A 39 -8.79 7.09 4.02
CA ASN A 39 -9.17 6.49 5.31
C ASN A 39 -8.24 5.33 5.70
N ILE A 40 -6.94 5.59 5.71
CA ILE A 40 -5.93 4.61 6.13
C ILE A 40 -6.05 4.41 7.65
N ALA A 41 -6.25 3.17 8.07
CA ALA A 41 -6.31 2.81 9.48
C ALA A 41 -4.90 2.92 10.10
N LYS A 42 -4.79 3.57 11.26
CA LYS A 42 -3.49 3.83 11.91
C LYS A 42 -2.83 2.55 12.42
N GLU A 43 -3.66 1.57 12.76
CA GLU A 43 -3.31 0.27 13.29
C GLU A 43 -3.02 -0.78 12.21
N ALA A 44 -3.24 -0.44 10.92
CA ALA A 44 -2.92 -1.34 9.82
C ALA A 44 -1.40 -1.37 9.58
N GLU A 45 -0.83 -2.56 9.43
CA GLU A 45 0.54 -2.73 8.97
C GLU A 45 0.62 -2.49 7.46
N VAL A 46 -0.38 -2.98 6.73
CA VAL A 46 -0.50 -2.79 5.27
C VAL A 46 -1.95 -2.44 4.95
N THR A 47 -2.16 -1.51 4.04
CA THR A 47 -3.48 -1.26 3.46
C THR A 47 -3.43 -1.42 1.95
N ALA A 48 -4.31 -2.26 1.39
CA ALA A 48 -4.52 -2.32 -0.05
C ALA A 48 -5.70 -1.42 -0.44
N VAL A 49 -5.42 -0.34 -1.15
CA VAL A 49 -6.42 0.62 -1.63
C VAL A 49 -6.57 0.50 -3.14
N PHE A 50 -7.79 0.26 -3.60
CA PHE A 50 -8.14 0.35 -5.01
C PHE A 50 -8.88 1.67 -5.23
N TYR A 51 -8.40 2.46 -6.19
CA TYR A 51 -9.02 3.73 -6.53
C TYR A 51 -9.15 3.89 -8.05
N LYS A 52 -10.21 4.55 -8.49
CA LYS A 52 -10.50 4.87 -9.88
C LYS A 52 -11.05 6.28 -9.95
N ASN A 53 -10.55 7.11 -10.88
CA ASN A 53 -10.97 8.50 -11.04
C ASN A 53 -10.93 9.29 -9.71
N ASN A 54 -9.83 9.16 -8.96
CA ASN A 54 -9.63 9.78 -7.64
C ASN A 54 -10.63 9.38 -6.54
N LYS A 55 -11.39 8.30 -6.75
CA LYS A 55 -12.32 7.74 -5.76
C LYS A 55 -11.86 6.36 -5.31
N VAL A 56 -11.80 6.14 -4.00
CA VAL A 56 -11.56 4.81 -3.42
C VAL A 56 -12.77 3.91 -3.69
N VAL A 57 -12.51 2.73 -4.25
CA VAL A 57 -13.51 1.70 -4.57
C VAL A 57 -13.33 0.43 -3.72
N ALA A 58 -12.16 0.23 -3.13
CA ALA A 58 -11.92 -0.75 -2.07
C ALA A 58 -10.80 -0.28 -1.14
N ASN A 59 -10.91 -0.60 0.15
CA ASN A 59 -9.89 -0.35 1.15
C ASN A 59 -9.84 -1.59 2.07
N HIS A 60 -8.70 -2.28 2.05
CA HIS A 60 -8.42 -3.47 2.86
C HIS A 60 -7.31 -3.15 3.84
N ALA A 61 -7.69 -2.78 5.06
CA ALA A 61 -6.76 -2.61 6.18
C ALA A 61 -6.36 -3.97 6.73
N VAL A 62 -5.06 -4.26 6.72
CA VAL A 62 -4.48 -5.52 7.18
C VAL A 62 -3.58 -5.22 8.38
N GLY A 63 -3.99 -5.72 9.54
CA GLY A 63 -3.20 -5.61 10.78
C GLY A 63 -1.97 -6.52 10.76
N ASN A 64 -1.17 -6.42 11.82
CA ASN A 64 0.09 -7.14 11.93
C ASN A 64 -0.08 -8.66 11.77
N GLY A 65 0.69 -9.26 10.87
CA GLY A 65 0.63 -10.70 10.58
C GLY A 65 -0.67 -11.16 9.88
N GLY A 66 -1.54 -10.21 9.51
CA GLY A 66 -2.83 -10.49 8.89
C GLY A 66 -2.79 -10.73 7.38
N LEU A 67 -1.62 -10.57 6.73
CA LEU A 67 -1.45 -10.75 5.29
C LEU A 67 -1.33 -12.25 4.93
N SER A 68 -2.42 -12.98 5.15
CA SER A 68 -2.57 -14.40 4.83
C SER A 68 -2.93 -14.63 3.35
N ALA A 69 -2.83 -15.88 2.88
CA ALA A 69 -3.29 -16.26 1.54
C ALA A 69 -4.77 -15.91 1.32
N GLN A 70 -5.64 -16.17 2.31
CA GLN A 70 -7.06 -15.83 2.26
C GLN A 70 -7.28 -14.32 2.16
N THR A 71 -6.51 -13.52 2.91
CA THR A 71 -6.56 -12.06 2.84
C THR A 71 -6.17 -11.57 1.44
N VAL A 72 -5.12 -12.15 0.86
CA VAL A 72 -4.67 -11.82 -0.49
C VAL A 72 -5.72 -12.18 -1.54
N GLU A 73 -6.36 -13.33 -1.43
CA GLU A 73 -7.46 -13.73 -2.33
C GLU A 73 -8.63 -12.75 -2.28
N ALA A 74 -9.01 -12.29 -1.08
CA ALA A 74 -10.05 -11.28 -0.91
C ALA A 74 -9.69 -9.94 -1.57
N ILE A 75 -8.42 -9.50 -1.44
CA ILE A 75 -7.92 -8.29 -2.11
C ILE A 75 -7.96 -8.46 -3.64
N ILE A 76 -7.53 -9.61 -4.17
CA ILE A 76 -7.50 -9.87 -5.62
C ILE A 76 -8.91 -9.92 -6.21
N ALA A 77 -9.90 -10.46 -5.50
CA ALA A 77 -11.29 -10.53 -5.97
C ALA A 77 -11.87 -9.13 -6.27
N ASP A 78 -11.43 -8.12 -5.53
CA ASP A 78 -11.85 -6.73 -5.69
C ASP A 78 -11.27 -6.03 -6.93
N LEU A 79 -10.33 -6.66 -7.66
CA LEU A 79 -9.81 -6.11 -8.92
C LEU A 79 -10.94 -5.89 -9.94
N SER A 80 -12.02 -6.67 -9.84
CA SER A 80 -13.25 -6.48 -10.62
C SER A 80 -13.87 -5.08 -10.46
N LYS A 81 -13.68 -4.41 -9.32
CA LYS A 81 -14.20 -3.05 -9.02
C LYS A 81 -13.45 -1.94 -9.75
N LEU A 82 -12.28 -2.24 -10.35
CA LEU A 82 -11.50 -1.29 -11.14
C LEU A 82 -11.95 -1.22 -12.62
N LYS A 83 -12.77 -2.18 -13.06
CA LYS A 83 -13.29 -2.24 -14.44
C LYS A 83 -14.26 -1.12 -14.75
#